data_AF-A0A498HCX9-F1
#
_entry.id   AF-A0A498HCX9-F1
#
_cell.length_a   1.000
_cell.length_b   1.000
_cell.length_c   1.000
_cell.angle_alpha   90.00
_cell.angle_beta   90.00
_cell.angle_gamma   90.00
#
_symmetry.space_group_name_H-M   'P 1'
#
loop_
_entity.id
_entity.type
_entity.pdbx_description
1 polymer ?
#
loop_
_entity_poly.entity_id
_entity_poly.type
_entity_poly.pdbx_seq_one_letter_code
_entity_poly.pdbx_strand_id
1 'polypeptide(L)'
;MINHHDDHHAHDHVHDPGVSSVSIVCEGNLDLEKANIWLGTLLLERSDDIYRMKGLLSVQGMNERFVFQGVHDIFQGSPDRPWGPNEPRTNKIVFIGKNLDAQELEKGFKGCLL
;
A
#
# COMPACT_ATOMS: atom_id res chain seq x y z
N MET A 1 -19.17 -31.26 33.31
CA MET A 1 -17.78 -30.77 33.44
C MET A 1 -17.06 -31.07 32.13
N ILE A 2 -16.48 -30.02 31.52
CA ILE A 2 -15.29 -30.04 30.63
C ILE A 2 -15.54 -30.67 29.22
N ASN A 3 -15.26 -30.07 28.07
CA ASN A 3 -14.38 -28.96 27.67
C ASN A 3 -14.92 -28.30 26.39
N HIS A 4 -14.93 -26.97 26.29
CA HIS A 4 -14.94 -26.27 25.01
C HIS A 4 -13.54 -26.41 24.40
N HIS A 5 -13.43 -26.94 23.18
CA HIS A 5 -12.25 -26.77 22.35
C HIS A 5 -12.52 -25.62 21.38
N ASP A 6 -11.76 -24.55 21.58
CA ASP A 6 -11.71 -23.36 20.76
C ASP A 6 -10.84 -23.68 19.53
N ASP A 7 -11.45 -23.68 18.35
CA ASP A 7 -10.78 -23.85 17.06
C ASP A 7 -10.03 -22.55 16.72
N HIS A 8 -8.83 -22.41 17.29
CA HIS A 8 -7.85 -21.43 16.84
C HIS A 8 -7.26 -21.88 15.50
N HIS A 9 -7.95 -21.55 14.39
CA HIS A 9 -7.34 -21.54 13.06
C HIS A 9 -6.34 -20.39 12.95
N ALA A 10 -5.15 -20.56 13.52
CA ALA A 10 -3.97 -19.83 13.10
C ALA A 10 -3.62 -20.36 11.70
N HIS A 11 -4.03 -19.62 10.66
CA HIS A 11 -3.52 -19.84 9.32
C HIS A 11 -2.02 -19.52 9.31
N ASP A 12 -1.22 -20.55 9.56
CA ASP A 12 0.21 -20.58 9.29
C ASP A 12 0.38 -20.37 7.79
N HIS A 13 0.73 -19.14 7.42
CA HIS A 13 1.00 -18.77 6.05
C HIS A 13 2.23 -19.54 5.59
N VAL A 14 2.08 -20.36 4.56
CA VAL A 14 3.18 -20.85 3.74
C VAL A 14 3.90 -19.61 3.18
N HIS A 15 4.92 -19.14 3.89
CA HIS A 15 5.84 -18.14 3.34
C HIS A 15 6.67 -18.86 2.30
N ASP A 16 6.42 -18.57 1.03
CA ASP A 16 7.43 -18.75 -0.01
C ASP A 16 8.66 -17.96 0.46
N PRO A 17 9.80 -18.61 0.75
CA PRO A 17 10.90 -18.01 1.53
C PRO A 17 11.59 -16.81 0.84
N GLY A 18 11.16 -16.42 -0.37
CA GLY A 18 11.63 -15.23 -1.08
C GLY A 18 10.65 -14.05 -1.13
N VAL A 19 9.37 -14.22 -0.74
CA VAL A 19 8.36 -13.17 -0.86
C VAL A 19 8.14 -12.46 0.47
N SER A 20 8.26 -11.15 0.44
CA SER A 20 8.14 -10.23 1.56
C SER A 20 7.10 -9.13 1.26
N SER A 21 6.71 -8.40 2.28
CA SER A 21 5.85 -7.23 2.12
C SER A 21 6.42 -6.02 2.84
N VAL A 22 6.40 -4.88 2.18
CA VAL A 22 6.79 -3.58 2.75
C VAL A 22 5.55 -2.72 2.86
N SER A 23 5.28 -2.20 4.07
CA SER A 23 4.21 -1.23 4.31
C SER A 23 4.79 0.11 4.69
N ILE A 24 4.33 1.17 4.03
CA ILE A 24 4.71 2.56 4.32
C ILE A 24 3.46 3.30 4.79
N VAL A 25 3.62 4.07 5.86
CA VAL A 25 2.57 4.92 6.41
C VAL A 25 3.15 6.32 6.61
N CYS A 26 2.49 7.33 6.06
CA CYS A 26 2.88 8.72 6.26
C CYS A 26 1.65 9.64 6.35
N GLU A 27 1.77 10.69 7.13
CA GLU A 27 0.73 11.72 7.26
C GLU A 27 0.91 12.81 6.22
N GLY A 28 -0.19 13.48 5.85
CA GLY A 28 -0.17 14.62 4.93
C GLY A 28 -0.99 14.39 3.66
N ASN A 29 -0.99 15.41 2.80
CA ASN A 29 -1.64 15.33 1.50
C ASN A 29 -0.63 14.90 0.44
N LEU A 30 -1.07 14.04 -0.45
CA LEU A 30 -0.29 13.51 -1.55
C LEU A 30 -0.68 14.20 -2.85
N ASP A 31 0.32 14.45 -3.68
CA ASP A 31 0.12 14.79 -5.08
C ASP A 31 -0.08 13.49 -5.89
N LEU A 32 -1.30 13.28 -6.40
CA LEU A 32 -1.66 12.08 -7.13
C LEU A 32 -0.86 11.94 -8.44
N GLU A 33 -0.52 13.05 -9.10
CA GLU A 33 0.25 13.02 -10.34
C GLU A 33 1.69 12.58 -10.06
N LYS A 34 2.34 13.16 -9.05
CA LYS A 34 3.70 12.74 -8.63
C LYS A 34 3.72 11.29 -8.19
N ALA A 35 2.71 10.84 -7.45
CA ALA A 35 2.62 9.47 -7.00
C ALA A 35 2.44 8.50 -8.17
N ASN A 36 1.59 8.83 -9.16
CA ASN A 36 1.42 8.01 -10.35
C ASN A 36 2.72 7.91 -11.18
N ILE A 37 3.44 9.02 -11.36
CA ILE A 37 4.73 9.02 -12.08
C ILE A 37 5.74 8.14 -11.33
N TRP A 38 5.90 8.34 -10.03
CA TRP A 38 6.83 7.56 -9.22
C TRP A 38 6.49 6.06 -9.22
N LEU A 39 5.22 5.70 -9.05
CA LEU A 39 4.76 4.31 -9.10
C LEU A 39 4.98 3.69 -10.48
N GLY A 40 4.76 4.45 -11.56
CA GLY A 40 5.03 4.01 -12.92
C GLY A 40 6.51 3.72 -13.16
N THR A 41 7.40 4.62 -12.72
CA THR A 41 8.86 4.40 -12.77
C THR A 41 9.28 3.18 -11.95
N LEU A 42 8.78 3.07 -10.71
CA LEU A 42 9.07 1.94 -9.84
C LEU A 42 8.65 0.60 -10.48
N LEU A 43 7.47 0.55 -11.11
CA LEU A 43 7.01 -0.64 -11.82
C LEU A 43 7.86 -0.96 -13.05
N LEU A 44 8.31 0.03 -13.80
CA LEU A 44 9.21 -0.18 -14.94
C LEU A 44 10.56 -0.75 -14.51
N GLU A 45 11.09 -0.33 -13.36
CA GLU A 45 12.39 -0.77 -12.84
C GLU A 45 12.34 -2.08 -12.04
N ARG A 46 11.19 -2.36 -11.39
CA ARG A 46 11.04 -3.46 -10.41
C ARG A 46 9.82 -4.35 -10.68
N SER A 47 9.32 -4.42 -11.92
CA SER A 47 8.15 -5.27 -12.28
C SER A 47 8.35 -6.75 -11.93
N ASP A 48 9.56 -7.29 -12.10
CA ASP A 48 9.91 -8.67 -11.76
C ASP A 48 9.95 -8.95 -10.25
N ASP A 49 10.12 -7.90 -9.44
CA ASP A 49 10.24 -7.98 -7.99
C ASP A 49 8.93 -7.66 -7.28
N ILE A 50 8.09 -6.77 -7.84
CA ILE A 50 6.80 -6.34 -7.27
C ILE A 50 5.64 -7.11 -7.90
N TYR A 51 5.02 -7.98 -7.10
CA TYR A 51 3.88 -8.81 -7.56
C TYR A 51 2.55 -8.10 -7.39
N ARG A 52 2.40 -7.36 -6.30
CA ARG A 52 1.18 -6.63 -5.98
C ARG A 52 1.50 -5.41 -5.14
N MET A 53 0.74 -4.36 -5.37
CA MET A 53 0.69 -3.21 -4.48
C MET A 53 -0.75 -2.82 -4.17
N LYS A 54 -0.97 -2.24 -3.01
CA LYS A 54 -2.22 -1.56 -2.69
C LYS A 54 -1.90 -0.28 -1.94
N GLY A 55 -2.67 0.76 -2.15
CA GLY A 55 -2.54 1.97 -1.37
C GLY A 55 -3.86 2.64 -1.06
N LEU A 56 -3.82 3.45 -0.01
CA LEU A 56 -4.84 4.37 0.44
C LEU A 56 -4.14 5.71 0.52
N LEU A 57 -4.61 6.67 -0.26
CA LEU A 57 -4.00 7.97 -0.43
C LEU A 57 -4.95 9.06 0.05
N SER A 58 -4.40 10.05 0.73
CA SER A 58 -5.04 11.33 0.99
C SER A 58 -4.63 12.31 -0.11
N VAL A 59 -5.38 12.31 -1.20
CA VAL A 59 -5.09 13.18 -2.36
C VAL A 59 -5.51 14.62 -2.04
N GLN A 60 -4.63 15.58 -2.36
CA GLN A 60 -4.96 16.99 -2.21
C GLN A 60 -6.20 17.36 -3.03
N GLY A 61 -7.13 18.08 -2.40
CA GLY A 61 -8.38 18.49 -3.06
C GLY A 61 -9.48 17.43 -3.06
N MET A 62 -9.20 16.20 -2.61
CA MET A 62 -10.21 15.16 -2.44
C MET A 62 -10.63 15.03 -0.97
N ASN A 63 -11.93 15.03 -0.72
CA ASN A 63 -12.50 14.77 0.60
C ASN A 63 -12.72 13.28 0.87
N GLU A 64 -12.45 12.45 -0.12
CA GLU A 64 -12.55 10.99 -0.05
C GLU A 64 -11.16 10.36 0.00
N ARG A 65 -11.11 9.18 0.60
CA ARG A 65 -9.94 8.32 0.52
C ARG A 65 -9.85 7.79 -0.89
N PHE A 66 -8.66 7.88 -1.47
CA PHE A 66 -8.41 7.25 -2.75
C PHE A 66 -7.72 5.92 -2.51
N VAL A 67 -8.40 4.81 -2.77
CA VAL A 67 -7.78 3.48 -2.69
C VAL A 67 -7.36 3.05 -4.08
N PHE A 68 -6.23 2.39 -4.16
CA PHE A 68 -5.77 1.79 -5.41
C PHE A 68 -5.18 0.42 -5.16
N GLN A 69 -5.19 -0.38 -6.22
CA GLN A 69 -4.52 -1.66 -6.29
C GLN A 69 -3.78 -1.77 -7.62
N GLY A 70 -2.55 -2.24 -7.54
CA GLY A 70 -1.68 -2.49 -8.69
C GLY A 70 -1.28 -3.97 -8.72
N VAL A 71 -1.39 -4.60 -9.89
CA VAL A 71 -0.89 -5.96 -10.14
C VAL A 71 -0.15 -5.94 -11.46
N HIS A 72 1.17 -6.14 -11.43
CA HIS A 72 2.04 -5.92 -12.59
C HIS A 72 1.76 -4.54 -13.23
N ASP A 73 1.37 -4.51 -14.51
CA ASP A 73 1.13 -3.29 -15.27
C ASP A 73 -0.27 -2.66 -15.06
N ILE A 74 -1.16 -3.33 -14.32
CA ILE A 74 -2.54 -2.85 -14.15
C ILE A 74 -2.62 -2.03 -12.87
N PHE A 75 -2.88 -0.73 -13.01
CA PHE A 75 -3.19 0.17 -11.91
C PHE A 75 -4.68 0.52 -11.91
N GLN A 76 -5.36 0.24 -10.80
CA GLN A 76 -6.79 0.50 -10.67
C GLN A 76 -7.07 1.22 -9.36
N GLY A 77 -7.58 2.44 -9.45
CA GLY A 77 -7.91 3.28 -8.31
C GLY A 77 -9.37 3.69 -8.31
N SER A 78 -9.95 3.79 -7.12
CA SER A 78 -11.32 4.22 -6.91
C SER A 78 -11.41 5.05 -5.61
N PRO A 79 -12.30 6.05 -5.55
CA PRO A 79 -12.69 6.62 -4.26
C PRO A 79 -13.32 5.52 -3.40
N ASP A 80 -12.98 5.52 -2.11
CA ASP A 80 -13.53 4.59 -1.11
C ASP A 80 -14.64 5.30 -0.31
N ARG A 81 -14.30 5.90 0.83
CA ARG A 81 -15.23 6.68 1.64
C ARG A 81 -14.68 8.06 1.95
N PRO A 82 -15.55 9.05 2.26
CA PRO A 82 -15.13 10.33 2.78
C PRO A 82 -14.29 10.17 4.05
N TRP A 83 -13.31 11.07 4.19
CA TRP A 83 -12.58 11.22 5.44
C TRP A 83 -13.52 11.70 6.54
N GLY A 84 -13.36 11.15 7.75
CA GLY A 84 -14.10 11.64 8.91
C GLY A 84 -13.73 13.09 9.27
N PRO A 85 -14.61 13.84 9.96
CA PRO A 85 -14.37 15.24 10.29
C PRO A 85 -13.13 15.48 11.16
N ASN A 86 -12.75 14.49 11.98
CA ASN A 86 -11.56 14.52 12.84
C ASN A 86 -10.55 13.43 12.46
N GLU A 87 -10.68 12.86 11.27
CA GLU A 87 -9.81 11.78 10.86
C GLU A 87 -8.49 12.33 10.30
N PRO A 88 -7.33 11.85 10.77
CA PRO A 88 -6.05 12.28 10.21
C PRO A 88 -5.94 11.83 8.76
N ARG A 89 -5.50 12.76 7.91
CA ARG A 89 -5.18 12.50 6.51
C ARG A 89 -3.88 11.69 6.45
N THR A 90 -4.03 10.38 6.30
CA THR A 90 -2.90 9.44 6.24
C THR A 90 -2.84 8.73 4.90
N ASN A 91 -1.63 8.50 4.43
CA ASN A 91 -1.34 7.70 3.26
C ASN A 91 -0.75 6.37 3.73
N LYS A 92 -1.20 5.29 3.12
CA LYS A 92 -0.73 3.93 3.40
C LYS A 92 -0.51 3.23 2.08
N ILE A 93 0.64 2.60 1.90
CA ILE A 93 0.91 1.79 0.73
C ILE A 93 1.59 0.50 1.17
N VAL A 94 1.19 -0.61 0.57
CA VAL A 94 1.78 -1.92 0.79
C VAL A 94 2.27 -2.46 -0.54
N PHE A 95 3.50 -2.94 -0.56
CA PHE A 95 4.13 -3.65 -1.66
C PHE A 95 4.35 -5.09 -1.25
N ILE A 96 4.09 -6.04 -2.13
CA ILE A 96 4.27 -7.47 -1.93
C ILE A 96 5.11 -7.98 -3.09
N GLY A 97 6.22 -8.64 -2.77
CA GLY A 97 7.25 -8.96 -3.74
C GLY A 97 8.51 -9.52 -3.11
N LYS A 98 9.56 -9.71 -3.91
CA LYS A 98 10.88 -10.17 -3.46
C LYS A 98 11.89 -9.02 -3.54
N ASN A 99 12.98 -9.10 -2.78
CA ASN A 99 14.07 -8.10 -2.80
C ASN A 99 13.61 -6.63 -2.62
N LEU A 100 12.54 -6.41 -1.84
CA LEU A 100 11.99 -5.07 -1.64
C LEU A 100 12.87 -4.25 -0.69
N ASP A 101 13.30 -3.06 -1.12
CA ASP A 101 13.99 -2.10 -0.26
C ASP A 101 13.00 -1.13 0.40
N ALA A 102 12.71 -1.36 1.68
CA ALA A 102 11.75 -0.54 2.41
C ALA A 102 12.17 0.92 2.55
N GLN A 103 13.47 1.22 2.64
CA GLN A 103 13.96 2.59 2.78
C GLN A 103 13.85 3.36 1.46
N GLU A 104 14.19 2.71 0.35
CA GLU A 104 14.05 3.28 -1.00
C GLU A 104 12.57 3.59 -1.29
N LEU A 105 11.69 2.61 -1.05
CA LEU A 105 10.25 2.76 -1.28
C LEU A 105 9.65 3.86 -0.39
N GLU A 106 10.03 3.90 0.89
CA GLU A 106 9.54 4.93 1.81
C GLU A 106 9.99 6.32 1.38
N LYS A 107 11.27 6.46 1.01
CA LYS A 107 11.83 7.75 0.58
C LYS A 107 11.19 8.23 -0.71
N GLY A 108 11.01 7.33 -1.68
CA GLY A 108 10.31 7.63 -2.93
C GLY A 108 8.88 8.11 -2.69
N PHE A 109 8.13 7.38 -1.88
CA PHE A 109 6.75 7.74 -1.55
C PHE A 109 6.63 9.05 -0.78
N LYS A 110 7.51 9.30 0.21
CA LYS A 110 7.55 10.58 0.94
C LYS A 110 7.88 11.77 0.03
N GLY A 111 8.60 11.54 -1.08
CA GLY A 111 8.85 12.57 -2.10
C GLY A 111 7.60 13.00 -2.88
N CYS A 112 6.52 12.23 -2.82
CA CYS A 112 5.23 12.56 -3.44
C CYS A 112 4.28 13.35 -2.50
N LEU A 113 4.67 13.52 -1.23
CA LEU A 113 3.93 14.38 -0.30
C LEU A 113 4.10 15.85 -0.69
N LEU A 114 3.11 16.66 -0.30
CA LEU A 114 3.08 18.10 -0.50
C LEU A 114 3.55 18.87 0.73
#